data_AF-A0A0G3UZL4-F1
#
_entry.id   AF-A0A0G3UZL4-F1
#
_cell.length_a   1.000
_cell.length_b   1.000
_cell.length_c   1.000
_cell.angle_alpha   90.00
_cell.angle_beta   90.00
_cell.angle_gamma   90.00
#
_symmetry.space_group_name_H-M   'P 1'
#
loop_
_entity.id
_entity.type
_entity.pdbx_description
1 polymer ?
#
loop_
_entity_poly.entity_id
_entity_poly.type
_entity_poly.pdbx_seq_one_letter_code
_entity_poly.pdbx_strand_id
1 'polypeptide(L)'
;MLPHPGPDGLVWVDEFRGDGGVASGGASIDLPTVLTVACDGGGDVRVTMDSKGTIVAAFDVECPASGSAGVGTASMAAGVVRPGDFTIAVDASTRTTRWSLTVTQPE
;
A
#
# COMPACT_ATOMS: atom_id res chain seq x y z
N MET A 1 -6.95 -10.07 -1.22
CA MET A 1 -5.78 -10.97 -1.47
C MET A 1 -4.85 -11.01 -0.26
N LEU A 2 -4.42 -9.84 0.23
CA LEU A 2 -3.83 -9.74 1.55
C LEU A 2 -4.91 -10.00 2.63
N PRO A 3 -4.60 -10.75 3.69
CA PRO A 3 -5.51 -10.93 4.81
C PRO A 3 -5.68 -9.62 5.59
N HIS A 4 -6.74 -9.53 6.40
CA HIS A 4 -6.94 -8.40 7.31
C HIS A 4 -5.71 -8.26 8.24
N PRO A 5 -5.13 -7.05 8.39
CA PRO A 5 -3.86 -6.83 9.10
C PRO A 5 -3.90 -6.98 10.64
N GLY A 6 -5.02 -7.40 11.22
CA GLY A 6 -5.18 -7.46 12.68
C GLY A 6 -5.14 -6.08 13.38
N PRO A 7 -4.78 -6.03 14.68
CA PRO A 7 -4.87 -4.83 15.51
C PRO A 7 -3.89 -3.72 15.13
N ASP A 8 -2.73 -4.06 14.54
CA ASP A 8 -1.72 -3.08 14.11
C ASP A 8 -2.10 -2.42 12.77
N GLY A 9 -3.24 -2.80 12.19
CA GLY A 9 -3.73 -2.32 10.91
C GLY A 9 -4.32 -0.92 10.96
N LEU A 10 -3.76 -0.01 10.18
CA LEU A 10 -4.33 1.32 9.94
C LEU A 10 -5.29 1.33 8.75
N VAL A 11 -4.90 0.67 7.65
CA VAL A 11 -5.65 0.66 6.39
C VAL A 11 -5.66 -0.75 5.84
N TRP A 12 -6.81 -1.17 5.32
CA TRP A 12 -6.95 -2.41 4.58
C TRP A 12 -7.89 -2.23 3.41
N VAL A 13 -7.40 -2.61 2.23
CA VAL A 13 -8.19 -2.79 1.01
C VAL A 13 -8.11 -4.26 0.66
N ASP A 14 -9.24 -4.96 0.77
CA ASP A 14 -9.28 -6.40 0.48
C ASP A 14 -9.03 -6.70 -1.00
N GLU A 15 -9.69 -5.97 -1.90
CA GLU A 15 -9.47 -6.03 -3.35
C GLU A 15 -9.95 -4.74 -4.03
N PHE A 16 -9.20 -4.28 -5.04
CA PHE A 16 -9.58 -3.25 -5.98
C PHE A 16 -9.07 -3.60 -7.39
N ARG A 17 -9.60 -2.96 -8.45
CA ARG A 17 -9.21 -3.19 -9.86
C ARG A 17 -8.84 -1.90 -10.56
N GLY A 18 -7.75 -1.94 -11.33
CA GLY A 18 -7.24 -0.75 -12.02
C GLY A 18 -6.68 0.30 -11.06
N ASP A 19 -6.62 1.54 -11.53
CA ASP A 19 -6.11 2.67 -10.74
C ASP A 19 -6.98 2.97 -9.53
N GLY A 20 -6.36 3.30 -8.42
CA GLY A 20 -7.06 3.68 -7.21
C GLY A 20 -6.12 4.17 -6.12
N GLY A 21 -6.58 4.07 -4.87
CA GLY A 21 -5.81 4.55 -3.75
C GLY A 21 -6.61 4.65 -2.47
N VAL A 22 -5.95 5.11 -1.42
CA VAL A 22 -6.51 5.30 -0.09
C VAL A 22 -5.96 6.57 0.55
N ALA A 23 -6.76 7.18 1.42
CA ALA A 23 -6.31 8.24 2.31
C ALA A 23 -6.57 7.77 3.75
N SER A 24 -5.64 8.06 4.65
CA SER A 24 -5.79 7.82 6.09
C SER A 24 -5.69 9.13 6.84
N GLY A 25 -6.41 9.26 7.95
CA GLY A 25 -6.38 10.44 8.82
C GLY A 25 -5.14 10.55 9.71
N GLY A 26 -4.27 9.54 9.72
CA GLY A 26 -3.13 9.52 10.63
C GLY A 26 -2.32 8.24 10.62
N ALA A 27 -1.04 8.39 10.95
CA ALA A 27 -0.19 7.34 11.51
C ALA A 27 0.42 7.88 12.81
N SER A 28 0.70 7.00 13.78
CA SER A 28 1.53 7.31 14.94
C SER A 28 2.92 7.72 14.48
N ILE A 29 3.46 8.81 15.04
CA ILE A 29 4.82 9.26 14.72
C ILE A 29 5.88 8.36 15.39
N ASP A 30 5.51 7.70 16.47
CA ASP A 30 6.44 6.93 17.32
C ASP A 30 6.66 5.51 16.80
N LEU A 31 5.80 5.04 15.88
CA LEU A 31 5.86 3.69 15.33
C LEU A 31 6.30 3.71 13.87
N PRO A 32 7.06 2.69 13.41
CA PRO A 32 7.29 2.50 11.98
C PRO A 32 5.96 2.30 11.24
N THR A 33 5.95 2.60 9.95
CA THR A 33 4.79 2.33 9.09
C THR A 33 5.21 1.40 7.97
N VAL A 34 4.46 0.32 7.79
CA VAL A 34 4.72 -0.69 6.76
C VAL A 34 3.56 -0.71 5.77
N LEU A 35 3.86 -0.41 4.51
CA LEU A 35 2.92 -0.50 3.40
C LEU A 35 3.20 -1.80 2.64
N THR A 36 2.21 -2.69 2.57
CA THR A 36 2.27 -3.91 1.75
C THR A 36 1.18 -3.88 0.69
N VAL A 37 1.55 -4.21 -0.54
CA VAL A 37 0.63 -4.34 -1.68
C VAL A 37 0.81 -5.72 -2.29
N ALA A 38 -0.30 -6.36 -2.61
CA ALA A 38 -0.30 -7.56 -3.43
C ALA A 38 -1.15 -7.36 -4.66
N CYS A 39 -0.74 -7.91 -5.81
CA CYS A 39 -1.47 -7.80 -7.05
C CYS A 39 -1.42 -9.06 -7.93
N ASP A 40 -2.43 -9.21 -8.78
CA ASP A 40 -2.53 -10.26 -9.79
C ASP A 40 -3.27 -9.75 -11.04
N GLY A 41 -3.39 -10.63 -12.05
CA GLY A 41 -4.14 -10.35 -13.27
C GLY A 41 -3.29 -9.82 -14.43
N GLY A 42 -1.95 -9.88 -14.29
CA GLY A 42 -1.00 -9.47 -15.32
C GLY A 42 -0.60 -7.98 -15.23
N GLY A 43 0.58 -7.68 -15.77
CA GLY A 43 1.16 -6.33 -15.80
C GLY A 43 1.91 -6.00 -14.51
N ASP A 44 1.82 -4.75 -14.09
CA ASP A 44 2.40 -4.19 -12.88
C ASP A 44 1.47 -3.16 -12.23
N VAL A 45 1.73 -2.86 -10.96
CA VAL A 45 1.20 -1.68 -10.26
C VAL A 45 2.35 -0.82 -9.74
N ARG A 46 2.20 0.49 -9.88
CA ARG A 46 3.07 1.50 -9.26
C ARG A 46 2.38 2.04 -8.02
N VAL A 47 3.09 2.00 -6.89
CA VAL A 47 2.58 2.42 -5.59
C VAL A 47 3.36 3.63 -5.12
N THR A 48 2.65 4.69 -4.77
CA THR A 48 3.24 5.91 -4.21
C THR A 48 2.52 6.30 -2.94
N MET A 49 3.27 6.55 -1.87
CA MET A 49 2.74 7.07 -0.61
C MET A 49 3.25 8.49 -0.36
N ASP A 50 2.33 9.42 -0.20
CA ASP A 50 2.58 10.81 0.16
C ASP A 50 2.18 11.06 1.61
N SER A 51 3.08 11.70 2.37
CA SER A 51 2.78 12.25 3.69
C SER A 51 3.05 13.75 3.66
N LYS A 52 1.97 14.55 3.76
CA LYS A 52 2.01 16.02 3.79
C LYS A 52 2.82 16.65 2.64
N GLY A 53 2.65 16.14 1.42
CA GLY A 53 3.31 16.65 0.22
C GLY A 53 4.74 16.14 0.01
N THR A 54 5.16 15.13 0.78
CA THR A 54 6.44 14.43 0.60
C THR A 54 6.18 12.97 0.26
N ILE A 55 6.75 12.51 -0.85
CA ILE A 55 6.75 11.08 -1.19
C ILE A 55 7.68 10.34 -0.24
N VAL A 56 7.10 9.48 0.60
CA VAL A 56 7.81 8.71 1.63
C VAL A 56 8.04 7.25 1.21
N ALA A 57 7.27 6.75 0.25
CA ALA A 57 7.52 5.47 -0.40
C ALA A 57 7.07 5.52 -1.87
N ALA A 58 7.88 4.91 -2.75
CA ALA A 58 7.55 4.68 -4.14
C ALA A 58 8.16 3.36 -4.58
N PHE A 59 7.35 2.43 -5.07
CA PHE A 59 7.82 1.13 -5.56
C PHE A 59 6.84 0.54 -6.57
N ASP A 60 7.36 -0.32 -7.45
CA ASP A 60 6.58 -1.05 -8.43
C ASP A 60 6.45 -2.52 -7.99
N VAL A 61 5.31 -3.15 -8.28
CA VAL A 61 5.07 -4.58 -8.04
C VAL A 61 4.64 -5.23 -9.34
N GLU A 62 5.39 -6.23 -9.79
CA GLU A 62 4.99 -7.07 -10.92
C GLU A 62 3.81 -7.95 -10.52
N CYS A 63 2.76 -7.99 -11.34
CA CYS A 63 1.52 -8.70 -11.09
C CYS A 63 1.44 -9.95 -11.99
N PRO A 64 1.65 -11.16 -11.45
CA PRO A 64 1.57 -12.38 -12.23
C PRO A 64 0.19 -12.56 -12.86
N ALA A 65 0.14 -13.01 -14.12
CA ALA A 65 -1.12 -13.33 -14.79
C ALA A 65 -1.79 -14.61 -14.26
N SER A 66 -1.01 -15.49 -13.64
CA SER A 66 -1.45 -16.75 -13.05
C SER A 66 -0.52 -17.18 -11.93
N GLY A 67 -1.04 -17.90 -10.93
CA GLY A 67 -0.27 -18.40 -9.80
C GLY A 67 -0.44 -17.54 -8.56
N SER A 68 0.59 -17.46 -7.73
CA SER A 68 0.59 -16.61 -6.54
C SER A 68 0.64 -15.13 -6.92
N ALA A 69 0.02 -14.29 -6.11
CA ALA A 69 0.10 -12.84 -6.24
C ALA A 69 1.54 -12.34 -6.17
N GLY A 70 1.85 -11.29 -6.92
CA GLY A 70 3.03 -10.47 -6.69
C GLY A 70 2.85 -9.69 -5.40
N VAL A 71 3.92 -9.49 -4.63
CA VAL A 71 3.88 -8.76 -3.36
C VAL A 71 5.05 -7.80 -3.29
N GLY A 72 4.78 -6.55 -2.93
CA GLY A 72 5.78 -5.53 -2.64
C GLY A 72 5.51 -4.88 -1.31
N THR A 73 6.59 -4.53 -0.61
CA THR A 73 6.53 -3.90 0.71
C THR A 73 7.50 -2.74 0.78
N ALA A 74 7.04 -1.63 1.35
CA ALA A 74 7.88 -0.52 1.78
C ALA A 74 7.74 -0.32 3.29
N SER A 75 8.89 -0.16 3.96
CA SER A 75 8.95 0.13 5.39
C SER A 75 9.50 1.53 5.59
N MET A 76 8.74 2.37 6.28
CA MET A 76 9.17 3.70 6.70
C MET A 76 9.44 3.68 8.20
N ALA A 77 10.61 4.17 8.60
CA ALA A 77 10.96 4.30 10.00
C ALA A 77 10.00 5.26 10.74
N ALA A 78 9.94 5.14 12.06
CA ALA A 78 9.22 6.10 12.91
C ALA A 78 9.66 7.54 12.58
N GLY A 79 8.70 8.48 12.61
CA GLY A 79 8.93 9.88 12.26
C GLY A 79 8.96 10.21 10.77
N VAL A 80 9.02 9.23 9.87
CA VAL A 80 8.99 9.47 8.41
C VAL A 80 7.58 9.82 7.94
N VAL A 81 6.58 9.03 8.33
CA VAL A 81 5.17 9.35 8.08
C VAL A 81 4.75 10.34 9.16
N ARG A 82 4.47 11.58 8.75
CA ARG A 82 4.15 12.65 9.69
C ARG A 82 2.71 12.51 10.21
N PRO A 83 2.42 12.96 11.45
CA PRO A 83 1.07 13.02 11.99
C PRO A 83 0.07 13.74 11.07
N GLY A 84 -1.15 13.23 11.08
CA GLY A 84 -2.22 13.65 10.18
C GLY A 84 -2.22 12.85 8.89
N ASP A 85 -2.81 13.41 7.84
CA ASP A 85 -3.16 12.59 6.66
C ASP A 85 -1.96 12.14 5.83
N PHE A 86 -2.03 10.90 5.37
CA PHE A 86 -1.23 10.38 4.27
C PHE A 86 -2.16 9.84 3.18
N THR A 87 -1.66 9.82 1.95
CA THR A 87 -2.36 9.23 0.81
C THR A 87 -1.49 8.19 0.14
N ILE A 88 -2.12 7.15 -0.40
CA ILE A 88 -1.46 6.13 -1.21
C ILE A 88 -2.19 6.08 -2.54
N ALA A 89 -1.45 6.27 -3.63
CA ALA A 89 -1.91 6.07 -4.98
C ALA A 89 -1.38 4.72 -5.50
N VAL A 90 -2.25 3.99 -6.19
CA VAL A 90 -1.91 2.76 -6.90
C VAL A 90 -2.30 2.95 -8.37
N ASP A 91 -1.30 3.07 -9.23
CA ASP A 91 -1.48 3.18 -10.67
C ASP A 91 -1.28 1.78 -11.28
N ALA A 92 -2.32 1.20 -11.87
CA ALA A 92 -2.25 -0.12 -12.45
C ALA A 92 -2.02 -0.02 -13.96
N SER A 93 -1.08 -0.81 -14.47
CA SER A 93 -0.81 -0.92 -15.90
C SER A 93 -2.04 -1.34 -16.73
N THR A 94 -3.01 -2.05 -16.12
CA THR A 94 -4.27 -2.41 -16.77
C THR A 94 -5.46 -2.24 -15.82
N ARG A 95 -6.65 -2.00 -16.39
CA ARG A 95 -7.92 -1.93 -15.62
C ARG A 95 -8.36 -3.29 -15.05
N THR A 96 -7.76 -4.37 -15.53
CA THR A 96 -8.09 -5.74 -15.09
C THR A 96 -7.19 -6.24 -13.99
N THR A 97 -6.01 -5.61 -13.80
CA THR A 97 -5.09 -5.90 -12.69
C THR A 97 -5.83 -5.66 -11.38
N ARG A 98 -5.78 -6.65 -10.50
CA ARG A 98 -6.37 -6.58 -9.16
C ARG A 98 -5.26 -6.32 -8.17
N TRP A 99 -5.56 -5.57 -7.14
CA TRP A 99 -4.64 -5.36 -6.04
C TRP A 99 -5.36 -5.31 -4.71
N SER A 100 -4.60 -5.52 -3.66
CA SER A 100 -5.00 -5.37 -2.27
C SER A 100 -3.86 -4.69 -1.52
N LEU A 101 -4.19 -4.01 -0.42
CA LEU A 101 -3.23 -3.19 0.28
C LEU A 101 -3.47 -3.26 1.78
N THR A 102 -2.39 -3.31 2.56
CA THR A 102 -2.40 -3.09 4.00
C THR A 102 -1.40 -2.01 4.38
N VAL A 103 -1.77 -1.23 5.39
CA VAL A 103 -0.84 -0.36 6.11
C VAL A 103 -0.87 -0.78 7.58
N THR A 104 0.29 -1.06 8.17
CA THR A 104 0.41 -1.44 9.58
C THR A 104 1.42 -0.58 10.33
N GLN A 105 1.24 -0.48 11.64
CA GLN A 105 2.20 0.10 12.58
C GLN A 105 2.48 -0.88 13.72
N PRO A 106 3.50 -1.74 13.58
CA PRO A 106 3.86 -2.67 14.64
C PRO A 106 4.47 -1.92 15.84
N GLU A 107 4.14 -2.38 17.05
CA GLU A 107 4.71 -1.93 18.33
C GLU A 107 6.09 -2.56 18.64
#